data_AF-X1UA07-F1
#
_entry.id   AF-X1UA07-F1
#
_cell.length_a   1.000
_cell.length_b   1.000
_cell.length_c   1.000
_cell.angle_alpha   90.00
_cell.angle_beta   90.00
_cell.angle_gamma   90.00
#
_symmetry.space_group_name_H-M   'P 1'
#
loop_
_entity.id
_entity.type
_entity.pdbx_description
1 polymer ?
#
loop_
_entity_poly.entity_id
_entity_poly.type
_entity_poly.pdbx_seq_one_letter_code
_entity_poly.pdbx_strand_id
1 'polypeptide(L)'
;AKMEIPSFIPGKIENEYIEIKTKLQEENILEEIDEPAFNIMMCHYGLAVEVAQILKEQGPFQKDRKTLRKNPALQIFRENSNAFESYARRLGLFPEIRANMINEIEWERLRMMILQRDPICKDCNSQASTTVDHIIPVSQGGTDDMDNLQGLCEKCHNRKAAKEKKDFRWFTKRK
;
A
#
# COMPACT_ATOMS: atom_id res chain seq x y z
N ALA A 1 -30.70 -10.84 25.91
CA ALA A 1 -29.82 -12.04 25.88
C ALA A 1 -28.44 -11.62 26.36
N LYS A 2 -27.69 -12.49 27.05
CA LYS A 2 -26.30 -12.16 27.43
C LYS A 2 -25.47 -12.11 26.15
N MET A 3 -24.79 -10.99 25.90
CA MET A 3 -23.94 -10.83 24.73
C MET A 3 -22.81 -11.86 24.76
N GLU A 4 -22.63 -12.59 23.66
CA GLU A 4 -21.57 -13.58 23.55
C GLU A 4 -20.26 -12.88 23.16
N ILE A 5 -19.22 -13.06 23.98
CA ILE A 5 -17.88 -12.54 23.72
C ILE A 5 -17.05 -13.69 23.14
N PRO A 6 -16.42 -13.51 21.97
CA PRO A 6 -15.55 -14.52 21.40
C PRO A 6 -14.40 -14.87 22.35
N SER A 7 -14.07 -16.16 22.47
CA SER A 7 -13.08 -16.67 23.42
C SER A 7 -11.66 -16.15 23.23
N PHE A 8 -11.34 -15.60 22.06
CA PHE A 8 -10.04 -15.01 21.74
C PHE A 8 -9.93 -13.53 22.15
N ILE A 9 -11.03 -12.89 22.58
CA ILE A 9 -10.97 -11.53 23.12
C ILE A 9 -10.27 -11.57 24.48
N PRO A 10 -9.22 -10.77 24.70
CA PRO A 10 -8.55 -10.72 25.98
C PRO A 10 -9.50 -10.32 27.12
N GLY A 11 -9.55 -11.11 28.19
CA GLY A 11 -10.51 -10.94 29.28
C GLY A 11 -10.47 -9.56 29.96
N LYS A 12 -9.32 -8.87 29.89
CA LYS A 12 -9.15 -7.52 30.46
C LYS A 12 -9.99 -6.44 29.79
N ILE A 13 -10.50 -6.68 28.59
CA ILE A 13 -11.28 -5.69 27.81
C ILE A 13 -12.74 -6.12 27.58
N GLU A 14 -13.25 -7.11 28.32
CA GLU A 14 -14.62 -7.61 28.12
C GLU A 14 -15.69 -6.52 28.29
N ASN A 15 -15.51 -5.64 29.28
CA ASN A 15 -16.44 -4.53 29.51
C ASN A 15 -16.41 -3.52 28.37
N GLU A 16 -15.22 -3.13 27.93
CA GLU A 16 -15.01 -2.23 26.79
C GLU A 16 -15.57 -2.83 25.49
N TYR A 17 -15.38 -4.14 25.29
CA TYR A 17 -15.96 -4.85 24.15
C TYR A 17 -17.48 -4.76 24.14
N ILE A 18 -18.13 -5.07 25.26
CA ILE A 18 -19.60 -4.97 25.40
C ILE A 18 -20.05 -3.53 25.16
N GLU A 19 -19.39 -2.56 25.80
CA GLU A 19 -19.75 -1.15 25.71
C GLU A 19 -19.67 -0.62 24.28
N ILE A 20 -18.54 -0.85 23.59
CA ILE A 20 -18.33 -0.36 22.23
C ILE A 20 -19.28 -1.07 21.26
N LYS A 21 -19.42 -2.41 21.36
CA LYS A 21 -20.32 -3.17 20.49
C LYS A 21 -21.76 -2.68 20.62
N THR A 22 -22.24 -2.50 21.85
CA THR A 22 -23.60 -2.00 22.11
C THR A 22 -23.82 -0.63 21.46
N LYS A 23 -22.92 0.33 21.69
CA LYS A 23 -23.05 1.68 21.12
C LYS A 23 -23.08 1.67 19.59
N LEU A 24 -22.19 0.91 18.95
CA LEU A 24 -22.15 0.84 17.48
C LEU A 24 -23.41 0.19 16.90
N GLN A 25 -24.01 -0.78 17.59
CA GLN A 25 -25.27 -1.40 17.19
C GLN A 25 -26.46 -0.45 17.37
N GLU A 26 -26.51 0.28 18.49
CA GLU A 26 -27.57 1.27 18.76
C GLU A 26 -27.59 2.40 17.71
N GLU A 27 -26.42 2.80 17.21
CA GLU A 27 -26.25 3.82 16.16
C GLU A 27 -26.40 3.25 14.73
N ASN A 28 -26.70 1.96 14.57
CA ASN A 28 -26.75 1.26 13.28
C ASN A 28 -25.45 1.36 12.45
N ILE A 29 -24.30 1.42 13.13
CA ILE A 29 -22.96 1.46 12.51
C ILE A 29 -22.39 0.05 12.34
N LEU A 30 -22.71 -0.87 13.26
CA LEU A 30 -22.21 -2.25 13.25
C LEU A 30 -23.35 -3.23 12.95
N GLU A 31 -23.32 -3.81 11.76
CA GLU A 31 -24.21 -4.90 11.35
C GLU A 31 -23.54 -6.28 11.53
N GLU A 32 -24.32 -7.36 11.43
CA GLU A 32 -23.80 -8.74 11.57
C GLU A 32 -22.66 -9.05 10.57
N ILE A 33 -22.69 -8.44 9.38
CA ILE A 33 -21.66 -8.61 8.35
C ILE A 33 -20.29 -8.04 8.76
N ASP A 34 -20.28 -7.04 9.63
CA ASP A 34 -19.07 -6.32 10.07
C ASP A 34 -18.51 -6.88 11.38
N GLU A 35 -19.29 -7.72 12.08
CA GLU A 35 -18.91 -8.31 13.35
C GLU A 35 -17.55 -9.06 13.32
N PRO A 36 -17.19 -9.84 12.27
CA PRO A 36 -15.86 -10.45 12.20
C PRO A 36 -14.72 -9.43 12.21
N ALA A 37 -14.88 -8.30 11.50
CA ALA A 37 -13.87 -7.25 11.44
C ALA A 37 -13.76 -6.52 12.79
N PHE A 38 -14.91 -6.22 13.40
CA PHE A 38 -14.97 -5.65 14.75
C PHE A 38 -14.26 -6.54 15.78
N ASN A 39 -14.52 -7.85 15.77
CA ASN A 39 -13.91 -8.79 16.71
C ASN A 39 -12.39 -8.85 16.58
N ILE A 40 -11.87 -8.82 15.35
CA ILE A 40 -10.43 -8.77 15.10
C ILE A 40 -9.84 -7.46 15.65
N MET A 41 -10.49 -6.32 15.38
CA MET A 41 -10.06 -5.02 15.89
C MET A 41 -9.99 -5.01 17.43
N MET A 42 -11.05 -5.49 18.09
CA MET A 42 -11.10 -5.56 19.56
C MET A 42 -10.05 -6.52 20.13
N CYS A 43 -9.77 -7.64 19.46
CA CYS A 43 -8.67 -8.52 19.84
C CYS A 43 -7.31 -7.80 19.82
N HIS A 44 -7.00 -7.08 18.73
CA HIS A 44 -5.75 -6.31 18.64
C HIS A 44 -5.66 -5.21 19.71
N TYR A 45 -6.77 -4.53 20.01
CA TYR A 45 -6.85 -3.57 21.10
C TYR A 45 -6.57 -4.22 22.46
N GLY A 46 -7.22 -5.35 22.75
CA GLY A 46 -7.03 -6.08 24.00
C GLY A 46 -5.59 -6.53 24.21
N LEU A 47 -4.97 -7.09 23.17
CA LEU A 47 -3.56 -7.51 23.22
C LEU A 47 -2.62 -6.32 23.47
N ALA A 48 -2.90 -5.16 22.87
CA ALA A 48 -2.15 -3.94 23.11
C ALA A 48 -2.26 -3.46 24.57
N VAL A 49 -3.47 -3.52 25.16
CA VAL A 49 -3.72 -3.18 26.58
C VAL A 49 -2.96 -4.14 27.51
N GLU A 50 -3.01 -5.45 27.25
CA GLU A 50 -2.30 -6.44 28.05
C GLU A 50 -0.79 -6.22 28.03
N VAL A 51 -0.23 -6.00 26.85
CA VAL A 51 1.20 -5.73 26.67
C VAL A 51 1.59 -4.44 27.36
N ALA A 52 0.81 -3.36 27.22
CA ALA A 52 1.09 -2.10 27.89
C ALA A 52 1.20 -2.30 29.42
N GLN A 53 0.31 -3.11 30.00
CA GLN A 53 0.36 -3.43 31.42
C GLN A 53 1.60 -4.27 31.80
N ILE A 54 1.92 -5.30 31.01
CA ILE A 54 3.15 -6.11 31.20
C ILE A 54 4.39 -5.22 31.19
N LEU A 55 4.47 -4.30 30.22
CA LEU A 55 5.61 -3.39 30.09
C LEU A 55 5.65 -2.32 31.18
N LYS A 56 4.50 -1.89 31.71
CA LYS A 56 4.44 -0.99 32.86
C LYS A 56 5.01 -1.64 34.12
N GLU A 57 4.75 -2.93 34.31
CA GLU A 57 5.21 -3.70 35.48
C GLU A 57 6.66 -4.17 35.34
N GLN A 58 7.03 -4.69 34.18
CA GLN A 58 8.32 -5.37 33.96
C GLN A 58 9.35 -4.51 33.23
N GLY A 59 8.93 -3.37 32.69
CA GLY A 59 9.74 -2.53 31.82
C GLY A 59 9.92 -3.09 30.41
N PRO A 60 10.42 -2.25 29.48
CA PRO A 60 10.71 -2.63 28.09
C PRO A 60 11.99 -3.46 27.94
N PHE A 61 12.81 -3.54 28.98
CA PHE A 61 14.03 -4.32 28.99
C PHE A 61 14.09 -5.21 30.22
N GLN A 62 14.48 -6.46 30.01
CA GLN A 62 14.68 -7.45 31.07
C GLN A 62 16.17 -7.82 31.14
N LYS A 63 16.68 -8.01 32.35
CA LYS A 63 18.08 -8.39 32.59
C LYS A 63 18.16 -9.90 32.78
N ASP A 64 18.76 -10.60 31.82
CA ASP A 64 19.01 -12.04 31.91
C ASP A 64 20.50 -12.28 32.19
N ARG A 65 20.83 -12.85 33.36
CA ARG A 65 22.16 -13.28 33.88
C ARG A 65 23.32 -12.30 33.68
N LYS A 66 23.67 -11.91 32.44
CA LYS A 66 24.69 -10.92 32.05
C LYS A 66 24.30 -9.98 30.89
N THR A 67 23.14 -10.14 30.26
CA THR A 67 22.71 -9.36 29.07
C THR A 67 21.37 -8.66 29.28
N LEU A 68 21.27 -7.41 28.84
CA LEU A 68 20.00 -6.69 28.75
C LEU A 68 19.29 -7.08 27.45
N ARG A 69 18.07 -7.62 27.53
CA ARG A 69 17.27 -8.01 26.37
C ARG A 69 15.96 -7.21 26.35
N LYS A 70 15.40 -7.00 25.16
CA LYS A 70 14.06 -6.41 25.01
C LYS A 70 13.03 -7.37 25.60
N ASN A 71 12.04 -6.82 26.29
CA ASN A 71 10.90 -7.59 26.78
C ASN A 71 10.15 -8.22 25.57
N PRO A 72 9.95 -9.55 25.52
CA PRO A 72 9.25 -10.21 24.42
C PRO A 72 7.86 -9.64 24.13
N ALA A 73 7.18 -9.07 25.12
CA ALA A 73 5.87 -8.43 24.94
C ALA A 73 5.90 -7.29 23.91
N LEU A 74 7.07 -6.64 23.69
CA LEU A 74 7.24 -5.65 22.62
C LEU A 74 7.02 -6.23 21.21
N GLN A 75 7.14 -7.54 21.02
CA GLN A 75 6.91 -8.19 19.72
C GLN A 75 5.45 -8.02 19.27
N ILE A 76 4.49 -8.04 20.19
CA ILE A 76 3.07 -7.90 19.86
C ILE A 76 2.79 -6.51 19.25
N PHE A 77 3.37 -5.43 19.79
CA PHE A 77 3.23 -4.11 19.17
C PHE A 77 3.83 -4.05 17.77
N ARG A 78 4.97 -4.71 17.57
CA ARG A 78 5.61 -4.79 16.25
C ARG A 78 4.73 -5.55 15.26
N GLU A 79 4.16 -6.67 15.67
CA GLU A 79 3.27 -7.49 14.82
C GLU A 79 1.96 -6.77 14.51
N ASN A 80 1.33 -6.11 15.49
CA ASN A 80 0.17 -5.26 15.28
C ASN A 80 0.46 -4.13 14.28
N SER A 81 1.61 -3.47 14.43
CA SER A 81 2.03 -2.40 13.51
C SER A 81 2.25 -2.92 12.09
N ASN A 82 2.91 -4.07 11.94
CA ASN A 82 3.13 -4.70 10.63
C ASN A 82 1.81 -5.13 9.97
N ALA A 83 0.87 -5.66 10.76
CA ALA A 83 -0.45 -6.06 10.27
C ALA A 83 -1.25 -4.85 9.78
N PHE A 84 -1.26 -3.76 10.57
CA PHE A 84 -1.88 -2.51 10.17
C PHE A 84 -1.22 -1.92 8.92
N GLU A 85 0.11 -1.92 8.85
CA GLU A 85 0.84 -1.44 7.68
C GLU A 85 0.46 -2.25 6.42
N SER A 86 0.44 -3.58 6.52
CA SER A 86 0.02 -4.46 5.41
C SER A 86 -1.40 -4.17 4.93
N TYR A 87 -2.34 -3.98 5.88
CA TYR A 87 -3.72 -3.60 5.57
C TYR A 87 -3.81 -2.22 4.92
N ALA A 88 -3.19 -1.22 5.54
CA ALA A 88 -3.20 0.17 5.07
C ALA A 88 -2.55 0.32 3.69
N ARG A 89 -1.50 -0.47 3.40
CA ARG A 89 -0.90 -0.52 2.05
C ARG A 89 -1.86 -1.06 1.01
N ARG A 90 -2.56 -2.15 1.32
CA ARG A 90 -3.53 -2.80 0.42
C ARG A 90 -4.70 -1.89 0.07
N LEU A 91 -5.16 -1.08 1.03
CA LEU A 91 -6.29 -0.17 0.86
C LEU A 91 -5.88 1.24 0.41
N GLY A 92 -4.60 1.48 0.12
CA GLY A 92 -4.13 2.81 -0.24
C GLY A 92 -4.44 3.87 0.82
N LEU A 93 -4.36 3.51 2.10
CA LEU A 93 -4.55 4.45 3.21
C LEU A 93 -3.31 5.31 3.46
N PHE A 94 -2.17 4.96 2.87
CA PHE A 94 -0.95 5.76 2.89
C PHE A 94 -1.00 6.86 1.82
N PRO A 95 -0.68 8.13 2.16
CA PRO A 95 -0.65 9.24 1.21
C PRO A 95 0.18 8.97 -0.05
N GLU A 96 1.30 8.27 0.11
CA GLU A 96 2.20 7.92 -1.00
C GLU A 96 1.55 6.94 -1.99
N ILE A 97 0.74 6.01 -1.47
CA ILE A 97 0.02 5.04 -2.31
C ILE A 97 -1.16 5.71 -3.01
N ARG A 98 -1.85 6.65 -2.35
CA ARG A 98 -2.89 7.46 -3.01
C ARG A 98 -2.32 8.32 -4.11
N ALA A 99 -1.17 8.95 -3.89
CA ALA A 99 -0.48 9.72 -4.92
C ALA A 99 -0.12 8.84 -6.13
N ASN A 100 0.40 7.64 -5.90
CA ASN A 100 0.68 6.69 -6.97
C ASN A 100 -0.58 6.22 -7.70
N MET A 101 -1.68 5.96 -6.99
CA MET A 101 -2.96 5.59 -7.59
C MET A 101 -3.53 6.72 -8.46
N ILE A 102 -3.45 7.97 -7.99
CA ILE A 102 -3.84 9.15 -8.78
C ILE A 102 -2.98 9.25 -10.03
N ASN A 103 -1.65 9.10 -9.89
CA ASN A 103 -0.73 9.12 -11.03
C ASN A 103 -1.02 7.99 -12.03
N GLU A 104 -1.36 6.78 -11.58
CA GLU A 104 -1.76 5.67 -12.46
C GLU A 104 -3.06 5.95 -13.22
N ILE A 105 -4.05 6.55 -12.55
CA ILE A 105 -5.31 6.95 -13.19
C ILE A 105 -5.08 8.07 -14.20
N GLU A 106 -4.26 9.06 -13.86
CA GLU A 106 -3.89 10.15 -14.75
C GLU A 106 -3.09 9.65 -15.96
N TRP A 107 -2.13 8.74 -15.74
CA TRP A 107 -1.38 8.09 -16.80
C TRP A 107 -2.28 7.25 -17.72
N GLU A 108 -3.22 6.48 -17.18
CA GLU A 108 -4.11 5.68 -18.04
C GLU A 108 -5.04 6.58 -18.87
N ARG A 109 -5.54 7.68 -18.29
CA ARG A 109 -6.30 8.69 -19.05
C ARG A 109 -5.46 9.28 -20.18
N LEU A 110 -4.24 9.70 -19.86
CA LEU A 110 -3.30 10.26 -20.81
C LEU A 110 -2.94 9.26 -21.91
N ARG A 111 -2.70 8.00 -21.53
CA ARG A 111 -2.43 6.89 -22.44
C ARG A 111 -3.58 6.69 -23.43
N MET A 112 -4.82 6.66 -22.96
CA MET A 112 -6.00 6.55 -23.83
C MET A 112 -6.10 7.73 -24.79
N MET A 113 -5.86 8.96 -24.32
CA MET A 113 -5.88 10.15 -25.17
C MET A 113 -4.81 10.10 -26.27
N ILE A 114 -3.59 9.66 -25.95
CA ILE A 114 -2.51 9.54 -26.93
C ILE A 114 -2.80 8.42 -27.94
N LEU A 115 -3.30 7.26 -27.51
CA LEU A 115 -3.67 6.18 -28.44
C LEU A 115 -4.84 6.58 -29.35
N GLN A 116 -5.76 7.42 -28.86
CA GLN A 116 -6.82 7.98 -29.69
C GLN A 116 -6.28 9.02 -30.68
N ARG A 117 -5.33 9.87 -30.27
CA ARG A 117 -4.66 10.85 -31.15
C ARG A 117 -3.80 10.18 -32.21
N ASP A 118 -3.07 9.12 -31.81
CA ASP A 118 -2.10 8.39 -32.61
C ASP A 118 -2.54 6.92 -32.81
N PRO A 119 -3.68 6.67 -33.51
CA PRO A 119 -4.20 5.30 -33.67
C PRO A 119 -3.27 4.41 -34.51
N ILE A 120 -2.43 5.02 -35.35
CA ILE A 120 -1.39 4.37 -36.14
C ILE A 120 -0.02 4.76 -35.58
N CYS A 121 0.86 3.77 -35.46
CA CYS A 121 2.21 3.90 -34.92
C CYS A 121 2.97 5.05 -35.59
N LYS A 122 3.43 6.00 -34.77
CA LYS A 122 4.13 7.21 -35.23
C LYS A 122 5.51 6.95 -35.84
N ASP A 123 6.10 5.79 -35.58
CA ASP A 123 7.42 5.40 -36.10
C ASP A 123 7.29 4.67 -37.46
N CYS A 124 6.50 3.58 -37.55
CA CYS A 124 6.41 2.79 -38.77
C CYS A 124 5.23 3.14 -39.70
N ASN A 125 4.30 3.98 -39.26
CA ASN A 125 3.12 4.45 -39.99
C ASN A 125 2.29 3.35 -40.69
N SER A 126 2.32 2.11 -40.16
CA SER A 126 1.73 0.93 -40.83
C SER A 126 1.03 -0.04 -39.88
N GLN A 127 1.31 0.01 -38.58
CA GLN A 127 0.68 -0.83 -37.56
C GLN A 127 -0.12 0.03 -36.60
N ALA A 128 -1.16 -0.54 -36.00
CA ALA A 128 -1.89 0.11 -34.91
C ALA A 128 -0.96 0.39 -33.73
N SER A 129 -1.14 1.53 -33.08
CA SER A 129 -0.49 1.83 -31.81
C SER A 129 -1.11 0.98 -30.70
N THR A 130 -0.27 0.34 -29.90
CA THR A 130 -0.68 -0.49 -28.75
C THR A 130 -0.08 -0.01 -27.44
N THR A 131 0.94 0.83 -27.51
CA THR A 131 1.63 1.43 -26.38
C THR A 131 1.87 2.92 -26.61
N VAL A 132 2.05 3.64 -25.51
CA VAL A 132 2.48 5.03 -25.50
C VAL A 132 3.91 5.09 -24.99
N ASP A 133 4.72 5.93 -25.60
CA ASP A 133 6.14 6.08 -25.27
C ASP A 133 6.54 7.55 -25.30
N HIS A 134 7.55 7.90 -24.52
CA HIS A 134 8.10 9.26 -24.50
C HIS A 134 8.99 9.50 -25.72
N ILE A 135 8.86 10.63 -26.40
CA ILE A 135 9.72 11.06 -27.51
C ILE A 135 11.13 11.33 -26.96
N ILE A 136 11.22 12.17 -25.93
CA ILE A 136 12.41 12.36 -25.10
C ILE A 136 12.26 11.43 -23.89
N PRO A 137 13.17 10.48 -23.64
CA PRO A 137 13.06 9.57 -22.51
C PRO A 137 13.07 10.29 -21.18
N VAL A 138 12.34 9.77 -20.18
CA VAL A 138 12.34 10.29 -18.80
C VAL A 138 13.77 10.35 -18.24
N SER A 139 14.62 9.37 -18.57
CA SER A 139 16.04 9.35 -18.17
C SER A 139 16.87 10.51 -18.72
N GLN A 140 16.36 11.22 -19.74
CA GLN A 140 16.95 12.41 -20.35
C GLN A 140 16.15 13.69 -20.03
N GLY A 141 15.23 13.63 -19.06
CA GLY A 141 14.40 14.77 -18.65
C GLY A 141 13.10 14.93 -19.43
N GLY A 142 12.65 13.90 -20.15
CA GLY A 142 11.33 13.89 -20.77
C GLY A 142 10.20 13.96 -19.74
N THR A 143 9.17 14.73 -20.06
CA THR A 143 7.95 14.91 -19.26
C THR A 143 6.81 14.07 -19.79
N ASP A 144 5.75 13.90 -19.00
CA ASP A 144 4.47 13.31 -19.43
C ASP A 144 3.59 14.31 -20.20
N ASP A 145 4.16 15.40 -20.73
CA ASP A 145 3.40 16.35 -21.55
C ASP A 145 2.92 15.67 -22.83
N MET A 146 1.69 15.98 -23.27
CA MET A 146 1.08 15.42 -24.47
C MET A 146 1.99 15.48 -25.71
N ASP A 147 2.76 16.56 -25.83
CA ASP A 147 3.68 16.79 -26.98
C ASP A 147 4.95 15.94 -26.91
N ASN A 148 5.31 15.43 -25.73
CA ASN A 148 6.43 14.51 -25.53
C ASN A 148 5.99 13.04 -25.55
N LEU A 149 4.71 12.75 -25.77
CA LEU A 149 4.20 11.37 -25.87
C LEU A 149 3.85 11.01 -27.31
N GLN A 150 3.99 9.73 -27.67
CA GLN A 150 3.64 9.20 -28.99
C GLN A 150 3.06 7.79 -28.90
N GLY A 151 2.07 7.50 -29.76
CA GLY A 151 1.57 6.14 -29.96
C GLY A 151 2.52 5.29 -30.82
N LEU A 152 2.90 4.11 -30.32
CA LEU A 152 3.77 3.15 -31.02
C LEU A 152 3.16 1.74 -31.03
N CYS A 153 3.51 0.94 -32.04
CA CYS A 153 3.31 -0.50 -31.99
C CYS A 153 4.40 -1.17 -31.15
N GLU A 154 4.13 -2.35 -30.59
CA GLU A 154 5.09 -3.08 -29.75
C GLU A 154 6.47 -3.26 -30.38
N LYS A 155 6.52 -3.56 -31.68
CA LYS A 155 7.80 -3.77 -32.39
C LYS A 155 8.66 -2.50 -32.40
N CYS A 156 8.05 -1.34 -32.65
CA CYS A 156 8.76 -0.06 -32.71
C CYS A 156 9.16 0.41 -31.31
N HIS A 157 8.26 0.26 -30.32
CA HIS A 157 8.56 0.56 -28.92
C HIS A 157 9.76 -0.25 -28.42
N ASN A 158 9.77 -1.57 -28.64
CA ASN A 158 10.87 -2.43 -28.21
C ASN A 158 12.20 -2.06 -28.90
N ARG A 159 12.15 -1.68 -30.18
CA ARG A 159 13.31 -1.20 -30.93
C ARG A 159 13.86 0.12 -30.35
N LYS A 160 12.99 1.07 -30.04
CA LYS A 160 13.35 2.36 -29.42
C LYS A 160 13.95 2.15 -28.03
N ALA A 161 13.29 1.39 -27.16
CA ALA A 161 13.78 1.06 -25.83
C ALA A 161 15.17 0.36 -25.87
N ALA A 162 15.40 -0.53 -26.84
CA ALA A 162 16.70 -1.17 -27.01
C ALA A 162 17.81 -0.18 -27.43
N LYS A 163 17.49 0.83 -28.24
CA LYS A 163 18.42 1.90 -28.63
C LYS A 163 18.75 2.79 -27.44
N GLU A 164 17.74 3.22 -26.69
CA GLU A 164 17.91 4.08 -25.51
C GLU A 164 18.69 3.43 -24.39
N LYS A 165 18.49 2.12 -24.15
CA LYS A 165 19.33 1.35 -23.21
C LYS A 165 20.80 1.36 -23.61
N LYS A 166 21.13 1.34 -24.90
CA LYS A 166 22.52 1.44 -25.37
C LYS A 166 23.07 2.84 -25.14
N ASP A 167 22.29 3.87 -25.46
CA ASP A 167 22.68 5.27 -25.31
C ASP A 167 22.90 5.60 -23.82
N PHE A 168 22.01 5.18 -22.92
CA PHE A 168 22.15 5.36 -21.47
C PHE A 168 23.40 4.66 -20.89
N ARG A 169 23.73 3.45 -21.35
CA ARG A 169 24.97 2.75 -20.95
C ARG A 169 26.23 3.45 -21.44
N TRP A 170 26.15 4.20 -22.55
CA TRP A 170 27.26 4.99 -23.04
C TRP A 170 27.49 6.26 -22.19
N PHE A 171 26.43 6.96 -21.82
CA PHE A 171 26.52 8.14 -20.94
C PHE A 171 27.05 7.81 -19.54
N THR A 172 26.68 6.68 -18.97
CA THR A 172 27.12 6.27 -17.62
C THR A 172 28.57 5.77 -17.56
N LYS A 173 29.16 5.33 -18.68
CA LYS A 173 30.57 4.88 -18.76
C LYS A 173 31.60 6.01 -18.94
N ARG A 174 31.16 7.25 -19.18
CA ARG A 174 32.03 8.42 -19.41
C ARG A 174 32.11 9.38 -18.22
N LYS A 175 31.55 8.99 -17.08
CA LYS A 175 31.77 9.64 -15.77
C LYS A 175 32.86 8.94 -14.98
#